data_AF-A0A2G7GJW5-F1
#
_entry.id   AF-A0A2G7GJW5-F1
#
_cell.length_a   1.000
_cell.length_b   1.000
_cell.length_c   1.000
_cell.angle_alpha   90.00
_cell.angle_beta   90.00
_cell.angle_gamma   90.00
#
_symmetry.space_group_name_H-M   'P 1'
#
loop_
_entity.id
_entity.type
_entity.pdbx_description
1 polymer ?
#
loop_
_entity_poly.entity_id
_entity_poly.type
_entity_poly.pdbx_seq_one_letter_code
_entity_poly.pdbx_strand_id
1 'polypeptide(L)'
;MSKILKTLVQAAIASPLVLTASLYNSSALAQTPNTATSSEPGCLSGYPDETFRGDRPVTRYEFAAGLNACLDRVNELLPNRDLATRAEFEALIQRQRELNAEIRELNGRVGVGD
;
A
#
# COMPACT_ATOMS: atom_id res chain seq x y z
N MET A 1 -20.42 -50.94 -17.25
CA MET A 1 -19.64 -50.35 -16.13
C MET A 1 -18.90 -49.05 -16.46
N SER A 2 -18.79 -48.61 -17.72
CA SER A 2 -17.91 -47.46 -18.09
C SER A 2 -18.54 -46.06 -18.02
N LYS A 3 -19.88 -45.93 -18.07
CA LYS A 3 -20.54 -44.60 -18.19
C LYS A 3 -20.62 -43.84 -16.87
N ILE A 4 -20.98 -44.52 -15.78
CA ILE A 4 -21.14 -43.92 -14.44
C ILE A 4 -19.79 -43.42 -13.89
N LEU A 5 -18.71 -44.17 -14.13
CA LEU A 5 -17.37 -43.79 -13.71
C LEU A 5 -16.85 -42.56 -14.50
N LYS A 6 -17.17 -42.45 -15.79
CA LYS A 6 -16.82 -41.27 -16.61
C LYS A 6 -17.58 -40.01 -16.19
N THR A 7 -18.86 -40.12 -15.82
CA THR A 7 -19.63 -38.97 -15.30
C THR A 7 -19.14 -38.50 -13.94
N LEU A 8 -18.69 -39.40 -13.06
CA LEU A 8 -18.11 -39.02 -11.76
C LEU A 8 -16.75 -38.33 -11.91
N VAL A 9 -15.93 -38.77 -12.88
CA VAL A 9 -14.64 -38.13 -13.18
C VAL A 9 -14.85 -36.76 -13.82
N GLN A 10 -15.80 -36.59 -14.76
CA GLN A 10 -16.07 -35.30 -15.41
C GLN A 10 -16.56 -34.22 -14.41
N ALA A 11 -17.32 -34.63 -13.39
CA ALA A 11 -17.81 -33.71 -12.35
C ALA A 11 -16.70 -33.24 -11.38
N ALA A 12 -15.63 -34.02 -11.21
CA ALA A 12 -14.50 -33.69 -10.33
C ALA A 12 -13.53 -32.67 -10.95
N ILE A 13 -13.44 -32.60 -12.28
CA ILE A 13 -12.55 -31.66 -13.01
C ILE A 13 -13.26 -30.39 -13.50
N ALA A 14 -14.60 -30.37 -13.55
CA ALA A 14 -15.35 -29.18 -13.99
C ALA A 14 -15.72 -28.21 -12.83
N SER A 15 -15.59 -28.65 -11.58
CA SER A 15 -16.07 -27.90 -10.41
C SER A 15 -15.01 -27.33 -9.44
N PRO A 16 -13.71 -27.16 -9.77
CA PRO A 16 -12.87 -26.26 -8.98
C PRO A 16 -12.99 -24.81 -9.46
N LEU A 17 -13.11 -24.55 -10.77
CA LEU A 17 -13.01 -23.19 -11.32
C LEU A 17 -14.20 -22.29 -10.95
N VAL A 18 -15.42 -22.84 -11.00
CA VAL A 18 -16.64 -22.07 -10.67
C VAL A 18 -16.75 -21.80 -9.17
N LEU A 19 -16.29 -22.74 -8.33
CA LEU A 19 -16.31 -22.57 -6.87
C LEU A 19 -15.17 -21.67 -6.38
N THR A 20 -14.03 -21.62 -7.06
CA THR A 20 -13.01 -20.61 -6.75
C THR A 20 -13.45 -19.22 -7.16
N ALA A 21 -14.12 -19.03 -8.31
CA ALA A 21 -14.54 -17.71 -8.77
C ALA A 21 -15.62 -17.06 -7.89
N SER A 22 -16.44 -17.85 -7.17
CA SER A 22 -17.43 -17.34 -6.21
C SER A 22 -16.88 -17.13 -4.80
N LEU A 23 -15.69 -17.64 -4.50
CA LEU A 23 -14.94 -17.35 -3.26
C LEU A 23 -13.88 -16.26 -3.46
N TYR A 24 -13.47 -15.99 -4.71
CA TYR A 24 -12.78 -14.76 -5.07
C TYR A 24 -13.79 -13.62 -5.17
N ASN A 25 -14.13 -13.03 -4.01
CA ASN A 25 -14.54 -11.64 -4.01
C ASN A 25 -13.46 -10.86 -4.76
N SER A 26 -13.85 -10.12 -5.80
CA SER A 26 -12.95 -9.33 -6.66
C SER A 26 -12.35 -8.11 -5.93
N SER A 27 -11.72 -8.32 -4.79
CA SER A 27 -10.92 -7.31 -4.08
C SER A 27 -9.41 -7.45 -4.36
N ALA A 28 -8.99 -8.43 -5.16
CA ALA A 28 -7.59 -8.60 -5.56
C ALA A 28 -7.20 -7.78 -6.81
N LEU A 29 -7.54 -6.49 -6.83
CA LEU A 29 -6.84 -5.45 -7.60
C LEU A 29 -6.67 -4.20 -6.71
N ALA A 30 -6.07 -4.37 -5.55
CA ALA A 30 -5.48 -3.26 -4.81
C ALA A 30 -4.34 -3.80 -3.94
N GLN A 31 -3.17 -3.97 -4.54
CA GLN A 31 -1.94 -3.95 -3.77
C GLN A 31 -1.76 -2.53 -3.23
N THR A 32 -2.07 -2.31 -1.95
CA THR A 32 -1.22 -1.52 -1.04
C THR A 32 -1.53 -1.93 0.40
N PRO A 33 -0.54 -2.10 1.28
CA PRO A 33 -0.79 -2.17 2.71
C PRO A 33 -1.14 -0.76 3.20
N ASN A 34 -2.41 -0.40 3.23
CA ASN A 34 -2.91 0.82 3.86
C ASN A 34 -3.41 0.49 5.28
N THR A 35 -2.51 0.40 6.24
CA THR A 35 -2.86 0.80 7.61
C THR A 35 -2.93 2.33 7.63
N ALA A 36 -4.03 2.87 7.12
CA ALA A 36 -4.41 4.25 7.31
C ALA A 36 -5.91 4.29 7.55
N THR A 37 -6.32 4.03 8.79
CA THR A 37 -7.44 4.79 9.38
C THR A 37 -6.98 6.24 9.53
N SER A 38 -6.73 6.93 8.42
CA SER A 38 -6.64 8.38 8.39
C SER A 38 -8.03 8.88 8.09
N SER A 39 -8.73 9.39 9.11
CA SER A 39 -9.95 10.20 8.96
C SER A 39 -9.66 11.56 8.32
N GLU A 40 -8.55 11.69 7.59
CA GLU A 40 -8.24 12.85 6.77
C GLU A 40 -9.14 12.78 5.54
N PRO A 41 -10.01 13.77 5.29
CA PRO A 41 -10.80 13.81 4.08
C PRO A 41 -9.83 13.79 2.90
N GLY A 42 -10.00 12.79 2.02
CA GLY A 42 -9.17 12.65 0.83
C GLY A 42 -9.20 13.93 -0.01
N CYS A 43 -8.11 14.22 -0.71
CA CYS A 43 -7.94 15.46 -1.47
C CYS A 43 -8.93 15.65 -2.64
N LEU A 44 -9.72 14.64 -2.98
CA LEU A 44 -10.72 14.67 -4.05
C LEU A 44 -12.13 14.76 -3.46
N SER A 45 -12.73 15.96 -3.50
CA SER A 45 -14.06 16.23 -2.92
C SER A 45 -15.21 16.26 -3.94
N GLY A 46 -14.93 16.04 -5.23
CA GLY A 46 -15.93 16.15 -6.30
C GLY A 46 -16.03 17.56 -6.88
N TYR A 47 -17.22 17.94 -7.34
CA TYR A 47 -17.48 19.27 -7.89
C TYR A 47 -17.70 20.31 -6.77
N PRO A 48 -17.71 21.63 -7.07
CA PRO A 48 -17.95 22.67 -6.06
C PRO A 48 -19.30 22.59 -5.32
N ASP A 49 -20.24 21.80 -5.84
CA ASP A 49 -21.53 21.48 -5.21
C ASP A 49 -21.47 20.26 -4.28
N GLU A 50 -20.26 19.77 -3.97
CA GLU A 50 -19.98 18.58 -3.15
C GLU A 50 -20.58 17.28 -3.74
N THR A 51 -20.87 17.27 -5.05
CA THR A 51 -21.40 16.10 -5.73
C THR A 51 -20.37 15.41 -6.61
N PHE A 52 -20.69 14.16 -6.96
CA PHE A 52 -19.98 13.39 -8.00
C PHE A 52 -20.96 13.10 -9.14
N ARG A 53 -20.56 13.47 -10.35
CA ARG A 53 -21.36 13.29 -11.57
C ARG A 53 -20.89 12.06 -12.34
N GLY A 54 -21.01 10.89 -11.70
CA GLY A 54 -20.54 9.60 -12.23
C GLY A 54 -21.41 9.00 -13.33
N ASP A 55 -22.57 9.61 -13.59
CA ASP A 55 -23.51 9.27 -14.66
C ASP A 55 -23.04 9.73 -16.04
N ARG A 56 -22.00 10.59 -16.11
CA ARG A 56 -21.41 11.07 -17.36
C ARG A 56 -19.88 10.92 -17.37
N PRO A 57 -19.26 10.82 -18.55
CA PRO A 57 -17.81 10.84 -18.66
C PRO A 57 -17.24 12.19 -18.20
N VAL A 58 -16.07 12.14 -17.56
CA VAL A 58 -15.30 13.33 -17.17
C VAL A 58 -14.51 13.86 -18.36
N THR A 59 -14.48 15.18 -18.53
CA THR A 59 -13.59 15.82 -19.51
C THR A 59 -12.15 15.87 -18.99
N ARG A 60 -11.17 15.97 -19.89
CA ARG A 60 -9.76 16.17 -19.49
C ARG A 60 -9.56 17.42 -18.64
N TYR A 61 -10.33 18.48 -18.89
CA TYR A 61 -10.26 19.73 -18.12
C TYR A 61 -10.87 19.61 -16.72
N GLU A 62 -11.99 18.90 -16.57
CA GLU A 62 -12.59 18.63 -15.26
C GLU A 62 -11.67 17.76 -14.40
N PHE A 63 -11.02 16.76 -15.01
CA PHE A 63 -10.01 15.97 -14.33
C PHE A 63 -8.80 16.83 -13.91
N ALA A 64 -8.29 17.68 -14.80
CA ALA A 64 -7.17 18.57 -14.48
C ALA A 64 -7.50 19.54 -13.34
N ALA A 65 -8.72 20.09 -13.32
CA ALA A 65 -9.19 20.95 -12.24
C ALA A 65 -9.26 20.21 -10.89
N GLY A 66 -9.85 19.00 -10.88
CA GLY A 66 -9.90 18.16 -9.68
C GLY A 66 -8.52 17.73 -9.18
N LEU A 67 -7.61 17.42 -10.10
CA LEU A 67 -6.22 17.08 -9.77
C LEU A 67 -5.46 18.30 -9.20
N ASN A 68 -5.61 19.47 -9.81
CA ASN A 68 -4.97 20.70 -9.32
C ASN A 68 -5.43 21.04 -7.91
N ALA A 69 -6.74 20.99 -7.65
CA ALA A 69 -7.30 21.22 -6.32
C ALA A 69 -6.75 20.22 -5.28
N CYS A 70 -6.62 18.94 -5.65
CA CYS A 70 -6.01 17.94 -4.78
C CYS A 70 -4.53 18.28 -4.49
N LEU A 71 -3.76 18.67 -5.51
CA LEU A 71 -2.34 19.02 -5.34
C LEU A 71 -2.16 20.22 -4.41
N ASP A 72 -3.01 21.24 -4.52
CA ASP A 72 -3.02 22.38 -3.61
C ASP A 72 -3.26 21.93 -2.16
N ARG A 73 -4.23 21.04 -1.95
CA ARG A 73 -4.50 20.47 -0.62
C ARG A 73 -3.34 19.63 -0.09
N VAL A 74 -2.67 18.86 -0.95
CA VAL A 74 -1.48 18.10 -0.56
C VAL A 74 -0.35 19.04 -0.14
N ASN A 75 -0.14 20.16 -0.85
CA ASN A 75 0.87 21.14 -0.48
C ASN A 75 0.58 21.80 0.88
N GLU A 76 -0.68 22.01 1.24
CA GLU A 76 -1.07 22.47 2.58
C GLU A 76 -0.84 21.42 3.67
N LEU A 77 -1.14 20.15 3.36
CA LEU A 77 -1.00 19.01 4.27
C LEU A 77 0.43 18.52 4.43
N LEU A 78 1.34 19.02 3.60
CA LEU A 78 2.77 18.89 3.78
C LEU A 78 3.27 20.14 4.51
N PRO A 79 3.07 20.27 5.86
CA PRO A 79 3.85 21.25 6.60
C PRO A 79 5.30 20.94 6.25
N ASN A 80 6.11 21.96 5.93
CA ASN A 80 7.53 21.85 5.64
C ASN A 80 8.10 20.72 6.49
N ARG A 81 8.17 19.50 5.91
CA ARG A 81 8.50 18.32 6.71
C ARG A 81 9.91 18.62 7.09
N ASP A 82 10.15 18.87 8.37
CA ASP A 82 11.43 19.35 8.88
C ASP A 82 12.49 18.49 8.21
N LEU A 83 13.07 19.05 7.14
CA LEU A 83 13.69 18.21 6.12
C LEU A 83 14.94 17.74 6.81
N ALA A 84 15.08 16.42 6.98
CA ALA A 84 16.14 15.82 7.77
C ALA A 84 17.42 16.63 7.58
N THR A 85 17.79 17.35 8.63
CA THR A 85 18.84 18.34 8.55
C THR A 85 20.16 17.61 8.39
N ARG A 86 21.15 18.29 7.80
CA ARG A 86 22.50 17.72 7.68
C ARG A 86 23.06 17.30 9.05
N ALA A 87 22.74 18.06 10.10
CA ALA A 87 23.12 17.74 11.47
C ALA A 87 22.48 16.44 11.98
N GLU A 88 21.19 16.22 11.72
CA GLU A 88 20.51 14.98 12.10
C GLU A 88 21.07 13.76 11.35
N PHE A 89 21.40 13.93 10.07
CA PHE A 89 22.05 12.88 9.28
C PHE A 89 23.44 12.53 9.83
N GLU A 90 24.25 13.54 10.18
CA GLU A 90 25.55 13.34 10.80
C GLU A 90 25.44 12.65 12.16
N ALA A 91 24.44 13.02 12.98
CA ALA A 91 24.14 12.38 14.25
C ALA A 91 23.73 10.91 14.09
N LEU A 92 22.99 10.57 13.04
CA LEU A 92 22.61 9.19 12.71
C LEU A 92 23.85 8.35 12.35
N ILE A 93 24.73 8.89 11.52
CA ILE A 93 25.97 8.20 11.14
C ILE A 93 26.84 7.95 12.38
N GLN A 94 26.93 8.93 13.29
CA GLN A 94 27.70 8.78 14.52
C GLN A 94 27.15 7.65 15.39
N ARG A 95 25.83 7.61 15.59
CA ARG A 95 25.17 6.53 16.33
C ARG A 95 25.41 5.16 15.69
N GLN A 96 25.36 5.06 14.36
CA GLN A 96 25.64 3.80 13.66
C GLN A 96 27.08 3.32 13.89
N ARG A 97 28.06 4.24 13.94
CA ARG A 97 29.46 3.89 14.23
C ARG A 97 29.63 3.35 15.65
N GLU A 98 29.02 4.01 16.64
CA GLU A 98 29.06 3.57 18.04
C GLU A 98 28.44 2.20 18.21
N LEU A 99 27.26 1.97 17.64
CA LEU A 99 26.60 0.66 17.66
C LEU A 99 27.48 -0.44 17.04
N ASN A 100 28.11 -0.16 15.90
CA ASN A 100 29.00 -1.11 15.24
C ASN A 100 30.26 -1.42 16.08
N ALA A 101 30.76 -0.44 16.83
CA ALA A 101 31.89 -0.65 17.74
C ALA A 101 31.47 -1.51 18.94
N GLU A 102 30.31 -1.24 19.52
CA GLU A 102 29.75 -2.00 20.65
C GLU A 102 29.47 -3.47 20.28
N ILE A 103 28.92 -3.73 19.09
CA ILE A 103 28.69 -5.09 18.60
C ILE A 103 30.02 -5.86 18.46
N ARG A 104 31.10 -5.20 18.02
CA ARG A 104 32.42 -5.85 17.91
C ARG A 104 32.98 -6.21 19.28
N GLU A 105 32.82 -5.33 20.25
CA GLU A 105 33.22 -5.61 21.63
C GLU A 105 32.42 -6.77 22.21
N LEU A 106 31.10 -6.77 22.04
CA LEU A 106 30.22 -7.85 22.51
C LEU A 106 30.60 -9.19 21.89
N ASN A 107 30.84 -9.23 20.58
CA ASN A 107 31.30 -10.44 19.89
C ASN A 107 32.68 -10.89 20.39
N GLY A 108 33.58 -9.95 20.70
CA GLY A 108 34.87 -10.26 21.32
C GLY A 108 34.73 -10.92 22.69
N ARG A 109 33.77 -10.47 23.50
CA ARG A 109 33.49 -11.07 24.82
C ARG A 109 32.85 -12.46 24.71
N VAL A 110 31.95 -12.67 23.75
CA VAL A 110 31.29 -13.96 23.54
C VAL A 110 32.22 -14.98 22.89
N GLY A 111 33.14 -14.55 22.01
CA GLY A 111 34.09 -15.43 21.31
C GLY A 111 35.34 -15.84 22.10
N VAL A 112 35.53 -15.36 23.33
CA VAL A 112 36.66 -15.71 24.23
C VAL A 112 36.26 -16.80 25.25
N GLY A 113 35.05 -17.35 25.14
CA GLY A 113 34.60 -18.50 25.92
C GLY A 113 34.78 -19.83 25.18
N ASP A 114 36.03 -20.24 24.95
CA ASP A 114 36.44 -21.64 24.71
C ASP A 114 37.66 -21.94 25.61
#